data_AF-K6T0M1-F1
#
_entry.id   AF-K6T0M1-F1
#
_cell.length_a   1.000
_cell.length_b   1.000
_cell.length_c   1.000
_cell.angle_alpha   90.00
_cell.angle_beta   90.00
_cell.angle_gamma   90.00
#
_symmetry.space_group_name_H-M   'P 1'
#
loop_
_entity.id
_entity.type
_entity.pdbx_description
1 polymer ?
#
loop_
_entity_poly.entity_id
_entity_poly.type
_entity_poly.pdbx_seq_one_letter_code
_entity_poly.pdbx_strand_id
1 'polypeptide(L)'
;MPFLVCTKCRGYYQLQEGESPDDFQDKCQCGGDLEYIESMNMDTLEETDLEEAENQESQYNFQSPQNHDNQGLIGNFDVEDDDEKEFAADAGIVQPIENNKRSLSVNLFRISAVMVVMALLIISLGVITSKSDNYSVFNFNVYEKYSDEEINTFMESAFSPNDYGNSYDNVGKWNLNVVRIRVMGSPTSEDLKTLDKAINDINTNVKDFRLEINDKNQMEPDMEIYFIPHSEFTQYSVNPSEVDGFALWRVSTSDIYGGNSAGEIYKARVFIGIDGLSQDRRSHVIVHELAHGLGLHHNTNQNSVLCVNGPDLTEFSDLDKTMMRILYRKDILPYMSRNQVETILNNSRENFF
;
A
#
# COMPACT_ATOMS: atom_id res chain seq x y z
N MET A 1 -20.02 5.60 -31.27
CA MET A 1 -21.28 5.45 -30.52
C MET A 1 -21.47 6.76 -29.76
N PRO A 2 -22.68 7.32 -29.73
CA PRO A 2 -22.89 8.64 -29.15
C PRO A 2 -23.08 8.61 -27.63
N PHE A 3 -22.75 9.73 -26.98
CA PHE A 3 -22.76 9.88 -25.52
C PHE A 3 -23.45 11.17 -25.09
N LEU A 4 -23.99 11.17 -23.88
CA LEU A 4 -24.33 12.36 -23.11
C LEU A 4 -23.30 12.53 -22.00
N VAL A 5 -22.64 13.68 -21.90
CA VAL A 5 -21.58 13.94 -20.91
C VAL A 5 -21.96 15.14 -20.05
N CYS A 6 -21.85 14.99 -18.73
CA CYS A 6 -22.14 16.09 -17.83
C CYS A 6 -20.98 17.09 -17.78
N THR A 7 -21.29 18.37 -18.01
CA THR A 7 -20.31 19.47 -17.94
C THR A 7 -19.74 19.67 -16.54
N LYS A 8 -20.48 19.28 -15.50
CA LYS A 8 -20.12 19.51 -14.09
C LYS A 8 -19.38 18.34 -13.44
N CYS A 9 -19.98 17.15 -13.44
CA CYS A 9 -19.38 15.98 -12.77
C CYS A 9 -18.60 15.06 -13.72
N ARG A 10 -18.61 15.37 -15.03
CA ARG A 10 -18.00 14.54 -16.08
C ARG A 10 -18.54 13.10 -16.18
N GLY A 11 -19.60 12.77 -15.42
CA GLY A 11 -20.35 11.53 -15.59
C GLY A 11 -20.97 11.48 -16.99
N TYR A 12 -20.99 10.29 -17.59
CA TYR A 12 -21.49 10.10 -18.94
C TYR A 12 -22.51 8.98 -19.02
N TYR A 13 -23.37 9.05 -20.03
CA TYR A 13 -24.32 8.02 -20.40
C TYR A 13 -24.13 7.68 -21.87
N GLN A 14 -23.88 6.41 -22.17
CA GLN A 14 -23.79 5.92 -23.55
C GLN A 14 -25.19 5.58 -24.05
N LEU A 15 -25.61 6.24 -25.13
CA LEU A 15 -26.90 5.97 -25.75
C LEU A 15 -26.91 4.57 -26.34
N GLN A 16 -27.94 3.79 -26.00
CA GLN A 16 -28.17 2.46 -26.54
C GLN A 16 -28.75 2.55 -27.95
N GLU A 17 -28.72 1.42 -28.68
CA GLU A 17 -29.26 1.35 -30.04
C GLU A 17 -30.76 1.71 -30.04
N GLY A 18 -31.08 2.86 -30.66
CA GLY A 18 -32.45 3.37 -30.75
C GLY A 18 -32.83 4.43 -29.71
N GLU A 19 -31.95 4.77 -28.77
CA GLU A 19 -32.15 5.90 -27.84
C GLU A 19 -31.76 7.23 -28.49
N SER A 20 -32.59 8.25 -28.30
CA SER A 20 -32.34 9.63 -28.73
C SER A 20 -31.76 10.45 -27.56
N PRO A 21 -30.83 11.39 -27.80
CA PRO A 21 -30.38 12.35 -26.78
C PRO A 21 -31.54 13.10 -26.12
N ASP A 22 -32.58 13.40 -26.91
CA ASP A 22 -33.78 14.12 -26.47
C ASP A 22 -34.65 13.33 -25.48
N ASP A 23 -34.40 12.02 -25.32
CA ASP A 23 -35.13 11.17 -24.36
C ASP A 23 -34.66 11.42 -22.90
N PHE A 24 -33.57 12.17 -22.71
CA PHE A 24 -32.94 12.43 -21.42
C PHE A 24 -33.22 13.87 -20.97
N GLN A 25 -33.27 14.08 -19.65
CA GLN A 25 -33.34 15.46 -19.11
C GLN A 25 -32.04 16.19 -19.44
N ASP A 26 -32.11 17.46 -19.83
CA ASP A 26 -30.91 18.28 -20.13
C ASP A 26 -29.96 18.46 -18.93
N LYS A 27 -30.36 17.99 -17.73
CA LYS A 27 -29.62 18.11 -16.48
C LYS A 27 -29.27 16.74 -15.90
N CYS A 28 -28.01 16.59 -15.53
CA CYS A 28 -27.50 15.49 -14.73
C CYS A 28 -28.05 15.54 -13.30
N GLN A 29 -28.05 14.41 -12.60
CA GLN A 29 -28.46 14.30 -11.20
C GLN A 29 -27.63 15.18 -10.25
N CYS A 30 -26.41 15.56 -10.64
CA CYS A 30 -25.56 16.51 -9.90
C CYS A 30 -25.92 18.00 -10.13
N GLY A 31 -26.90 18.26 -11.00
CA GLY A 31 -27.36 19.58 -11.42
C GLY A 31 -26.57 20.22 -12.58
N GLY A 32 -25.59 19.53 -13.17
CA GLY A 32 -24.86 20.00 -14.36
C GLY A 32 -25.61 19.73 -15.66
N ASP A 33 -25.26 20.46 -16.73
CA ASP A 33 -25.83 20.25 -18.07
C ASP A 33 -25.26 19.00 -18.74
N LEU A 34 -26.07 18.35 -19.59
CA LEU A 34 -25.64 17.20 -20.40
C LEU A 34 -25.38 17.64 -21.85
N GLU A 35 -24.19 17.31 -22.35
CA GLU A 35 -23.75 17.60 -23.72
C GLU A 35 -23.72 16.32 -24.56
N TYR A 36 -24.25 16.40 -25.78
CA TYR A 36 -24.25 15.28 -26.73
C TYR A 36 -22.98 15.23 -27.58
N ILE A 37 -22.35 14.06 -27.66
CA ILE A 37 -21.12 13.83 -28.42
C ILE A 37 -21.31 12.62 -29.34
N GLU A 38 -21.22 12.82 -30.66
CA GLU A 38 -21.50 11.79 -31.69
C GLU A 38 -20.47 10.66 -31.74
N SER A 39 -19.21 10.98 -31.46
CA SER A 39 -18.11 10.03 -31.35
C SER A 39 -16.94 10.69 -30.65
N MET A 40 -16.43 10.08 -29.57
CA MET A 40 -15.16 10.51 -28.97
C MET A 40 -14.02 10.12 -29.92
N ASN A 41 -13.51 11.10 -30.66
CA ASN A 41 -12.23 10.96 -31.34
C ASN A 41 -11.11 10.97 -30.29
N MET A 42 -10.24 9.96 -30.36
CA MET A 42 -9.13 9.73 -29.43
C MET A 42 -8.04 10.81 -29.49
N ASP A 43 -8.11 11.73 -30.45
CA ASP A 43 -7.08 12.74 -30.75
C ASP A 43 -7.51 14.19 -30.43
N THR A 44 -8.68 14.43 -29.82
CA THR A 44 -9.20 15.80 -29.61
C THR A 44 -9.65 16.10 -28.17
N LEU A 45 -9.02 15.50 -27.16
CA LEU A 45 -9.20 15.90 -25.76
C LEU A 45 -8.03 16.71 -25.18
N GLU A 46 -7.12 17.23 -26.03
CA GLU A 46 -6.02 18.10 -25.58
C GLU A 46 -6.17 19.59 -25.94
N GLU A 47 -7.13 19.98 -26.77
CA GLU A 47 -7.31 21.39 -27.13
C GLU A 47 -8.80 21.76 -27.14
N THR A 48 -9.31 22.18 -25.99
CA THR A 48 -10.06 23.44 -25.75
C THR A 48 -10.81 23.36 -24.42
N ASP A 49 -10.50 24.32 -23.54
CA ASP A 49 -11.36 24.93 -22.49
C ASP A 49 -10.64 25.07 -21.14
N LEU A 50 -9.62 25.95 -21.12
CA LEU A 50 -8.98 26.49 -19.90
C LEU A 50 -9.00 28.03 -19.87
N GLU A 51 -10.02 28.70 -20.40
CA GLU A 51 -10.09 30.18 -20.35
C GLU A 51 -11.21 30.81 -19.50
N GLU A 52 -12.08 30.07 -18.80
CA GLU A 52 -13.19 30.73 -18.06
C GLU A 52 -13.37 30.39 -16.56
N ALA A 53 -12.37 29.80 -15.88
CA ALA A 53 -12.46 29.51 -14.43
C ALA A 53 -11.60 30.40 -13.51
N GLU A 54 -10.94 31.45 -14.02
CA GLU A 54 -10.09 32.34 -13.18
C GLU A 54 -10.80 33.60 -12.63
N ASN A 55 -12.11 33.76 -12.80
CA ASN A 55 -12.81 34.95 -12.31
C ASN A 55 -14.11 34.64 -11.57
N GLN A 56 -14.06 33.89 -10.44
CA GLN A 56 -15.10 34.00 -9.39
C GLN A 56 -14.82 33.25 -8.07
N GLU A 57 -13.68 33.46 -7.41
CA GLU A 57 -13.60 33.20 -5.95
C GLU A 57 -12.91 34.36 -5.22
N SER A 58 -13.63 35.48 -5.14
CA SER A 58 -13.46 36.40 -4.03
C SER A 58 -14.83 36.70 -3.43
N GLN A 59 -14.92 36.48 -2.11
CA GLN A 59 -16.10 36.61 -1.25
C GLN A 59 -17.13 35.50 -1.36
N TYR A 60 -17.06 34.49 -0.48
CA TYR A 60 -18.16 34.21 0.45
C TYR A 60 -17.63 33.51 1.72
N ASN A 61 -17.91 34.17 2.83
CA ASN A 61 -17.65 33.77 4.20
C ASN A 61 -18.94 33.10 4.70
N PHE A 62 -18.92 31.86 5.21
CA PHE A 62 -20.08 31.35 5.95
C PHE A 62 -19.71 30.45 7.13
N GLN A 63 -20.37 30.77 8.24
CA GLN A 63 -20.20 30.28 9.59
C GLN A 63 -20.83 28.89 9.79
N SER A 64 -20.23 28.12 10.69
CA SER A 64 -20.75 26.85 11.20
C SER A 64 -22.00 27.06 12.09
N PRO A 65 -23.02 26.17 12.05
CA PRO A 65 -24.03 26.08 13.10
C PRO A 65 -23.76 24.94 14.09
N GLN A 66 -24.03 25.24 15.36
CA GLN A 66 -23.87 24.40 16.54
C GLN A 66 -24.99 23.38 16.77
N ASN A 67 -24.61 22.32 17.50
CA ASN A 67 -25.31 21.50 18.51
C ASN A 67 -26.83 21.63 18.71
N HIS A 68 -27.47 20.46 18.85
CA HIS A 68 -28.56 20.24 19.80
C HIS A 68 -28.45 18.88 20.50
N ASP A 69 -28.77 18.92 21.80
CA ASP A 69 -28.68 17.89 22.83
C ASP A 69 -29.56 16.64 22.60
N ASN A 70 -29.18 15.51 23.25
CA ASN A 70 -30.11 14.87 24.17
C ASN A 70 -29.42 14.05 25.28
N GLN A 71 -29.86 14.34 26.51
CA GLN A 71 -29.67 13.59 27.76
C GLN A 71 -30.43 12.24 27.66
N GLY A 72 -30.23 11.18 28.43
CA GLY A 72 -29.45 10.84 29.61
C GLY A 72 -30.00 9.48 30.12
N LEU A 73 -29.28 8.79 31.02
CA LEU A 73 -29.82 8.18 32.25
C LEU A 73 -28.77 7.27 32.91
N ILE A 74 -28.62 7.53 34.20
CA ILE A 74 -27.70 6.94 35.16
C ILE A 74 -28.45 5.80 35.88
N GLY A 75 -27.76 4.71 36.20
CA GLY A 75 -28.27 3.68 37.10
C GLY A 75 -27.13 2.87 37.71
N ASN A 76 -26.65 3.30 38.87
CA ASN A 76 -25.87 2.48 39.80
C ASN A 76 -26.81 1.52 40.53
N PHE A 77 -26.39 0.28 40.78
CA PHE A 77 -26.83 -0.47 41.96
C PHE A 77 -25.78 -1.49 42.40
N ASP A 78 -25.51 -1.47 43.70
CA ASP A 78 -24.52 -2.22 44.46
C ASP A 78 -25.04 -3.61 44.92
N VAL A 79 -24.07 -4.52 45.12
CA VAL A 79 -23.90 -5.54 46.19
C VAL A 79 -24.97 -6.62 46.39
N GLU A 80 -24.52 -7.89 46.41
CA GLU A 80 -24.70 -8.82 47.56
C GLU A 80 -23.84 -10.09 47.40
N ASP A 81 -23.11 -10.41 48.48
CA ASP A 81 -22.41 -11.66 48.78
C ASP A 81 -23.42 -12.78 49.09
N ASP A 82 -23.01 -14.06 48.94
CA ASP A 82 -23.41 -15.15 49.85
C ASP A 82 -22.59 -16.45 49.60
N ASP A 83 -21.73 -16.74 50.58
CA ASP A 83 -21.44 -17.99 51.30
C ASP A 83 -21.39 -19.41 50.67
N GLU A 84 -20.25 -20.04 50.99
CA GLU A 84 -20.02 -21.40 51.53
C GLU A 84 -20.51 -22.67 50.79
N LYS A 85 -19.55 -23.56 50.49
CA LYS A 85 -19.47 -24.89 51.16
C LYS A 85 -18.18 -25.66 50.88
N GLU A 86 -17.60 -26.12 51.98
CA GLU A 86 -16.45 -27.02 52.16
C GLU A 86 -16.89 -28.50 52.06
N PHE A 87 -16.01 -29.41 51.61
CA PHE A 87 -15.98 -30.80 52.12
C PHE A 87 -14.60 -31.48 51.89
N ALA A 88 -14.17 -32.18 52.95
CA ALA A 88 -12.90 -32.82 53.28
C ALA A 88 -12.47 -34.00 52.36
N ALA A 89 -11.17 -34.18 52.06
CA ALA A 89 -10.11 -34.98 52.75
C ALA A 89 -9.97 -36.44 52.26
N ASP A 90 -8.75 -36.85 51.90
CA ASP A 90 -8.18 -38.17 52.26
C ASP A 90 -6.64 -38.20 52.16
N ALA A 91 -6.01 -38.90 53.11
CA ALA A 91 -4.57 -39.07 53.33
C ALA A 91 -4.08 -40.33 52.59
N GLY A 92 -2.89 -40.35 51.97
CA GLY A 92 -1.61 -40.68 52.61
C GLY A 92 -1.18 -42.13 52.34
N ILE A 93 0.08 -42.38 51.98
CA ILE A 93 0.92 -43.56 52.34
C ILE A 93 2.37 -43.31 51.86
N VAL A 94 3.34 -43.67 52.73
CA VAL A 94 4.78 -43.41 52.67
C VAL A 94 5.57 -44.73 52.56
N GLN A 95 6.49 -44.78 51.57
CA GLN A 95 7.84 -45.42 51.42
C GLN A 95 8.11 -46.90 51.84
N PRO A 96 9.24 -47.54 51.41
CA PRO A 96 10.61 -47.28 51.92
C PRO A 96 11.76 -47.29 50.88
N ILE A 97 12.90 -46.72 51.31
CA ILE A 97 14.23 -46.66 50.69
C ILE A 97 15.05 -47.90 51.08
N GLU A 98 15.85 -48.47 50.16
CA GLU A 98 17.06 -49.24 50.49
C GLU A 98 18.24 -48.94 49.55
N ASN A 99 19.39 -48.73 50.17
CA ASN A 99 20.71 -48.46 49.57
C ASN A 99 21.43 -49.77 49.19
N ASN A 100 22.16 -49.80 48.08
CA ASN A 100 23.41 -50.58 48.05
C ASN A 100 24.48 -50.01 47.10
N LYS A 101 25.71 -49.96 47.62
CA LYS A 101 26.94 -49.43 47.01
C LYS A 101 27.48 -50.38 45.92
N ARG A 102 27.96 -49.85 44.79
CA ARG A 102 29.22 -50.28 44.11
C ARG A 102 29.51 -49.46 42.85
N SER A 103 30.80 -49.39 42.52
CA SER A 103 31.43 -48.90 41.29
C SER A 103 31.76 -47.40 41.22
N LEU A 104 32.82 -47.02 41.94
CA LEU A 104 33.52 -45.74 41.80
C LEU A 104 34.78 -45.97 40.95
N SER A 105 34.64 -46.07 39.62
CA SER A 105 35.72 -45.81 38.64
C SER A 105 35.18 -46.10 37.24
N VAL A 106 34.65 -45.09 36.55
CA VAL A 106 34.59 -44.93 35.06
C VAL A 106 33.93 -43.56 34.72
N ASN A 107 33.15 -42.97 35.63
CA ASN A 107 32.40 -41.74 35.32
C ASN A 107 33.21 -40.42 35.37
N LEU A 108 34.41 -40.38 35.95
CA LEU A 108 35.22 -39.14 35.95
C LEU A 108 35.78 -38.79 34.56
N PHE A 109 36.08 -39.78 33.71
CA PHE A 109 36.59 -39.53 32.36
C PHE A 109 35.49 -39.05 31.39
N ARG A 110 34.25 -39.51 31.58
CA ARG A 110 33.12 -39.08 30.75
C ARG A 110 32.67 -37.65 31.07
N ILE A 111 32.66 -37.28 32.36
CA ILE A 111 32.34 -35.90 32.77
C ILE A 111 33.43 -34.94 32.29
N SER A 112 34.71 -35.34 32.33
CA SER A 112 35.81 -34.54 31.78
C SER A 112 35.69 -34.33 30.28
N ALA A 113 35.31 -35.37 29.51
CA ALA A 113 35.12 -35.25 28.07
C ALA A 113 33.91 -34.36 27.72
N VAL A 114 32.80 -34.51 28.45
CA VAL A 114 31.60 -33.66 28.26
C VAL A 114 31.89 -32.20 28.61
N MET A 115 32.65 -31.92 29.67
CA MET A 115 33.03 -30.56 30.03
C MET A 115 33.98 -29.93 29.01
N VAL A 116 34.89 -30.71 28.42
CA VAL A 116 35.78 -30.24 27.34
C VAL A 116 35.00 -29.99 26.05
N VAL A 117 34.05 -30.86 25.69
CA VAL A 117 33.18 -30.64 24.52
C VAL A 117 32.25 -29.45 24.73
N MET A 118 31.68 -29.28 25.94
CA MET A 118 30.89 -28.09 26.28
C MET A 118 31.75 -26.82 26.28
N ALA A 119 32.99 -26.86 26.78
CA ALA A 119 33.91 -25.73 26.71
C ALA A 119 34.28 -25.40 25.26
N LEU A 120 34.52 -26.40 24.40
CA LEU A 120 34.75 -26.19 22.97
C LEU A 120 33.50 -25.67 22.24
N LEU A 121 32.30 -26.11 22.64
CA LEU A 121 31.04 -25.57 22.12
C LEU A 121 30.82 -24.13 22.58
N ILE A 122 31.12 -23.78 23.83
CA ILE A 122 31.07 -22.41 24.36
C ILE A 122 32.12 -21.52 23.69
N ILE A 123 33.32 -22.03 23.42
CA ILE A 123 34.35 -21.30 22.65
C ILE A 123 33.90 -21.16 21.19
N SER A 124 33.23 -22.15 20.60
CA SER A 124 32.69 -22.05 19.24
C SER A 124 31.51 -21.07 19.16
N LEU A 125 30.62 -21.04 20.15
CA LEU A 125 29.57 -20.01 20.28
C LEU A 125 30.22 -18.63 20.53
N GLY A 126 31.25 -18.57 21.37
CA GLY A 126 32.02 -17.37 21.66
C GLY A 126 32.73 -16.79 20.45
N VAL A 127 33.25 -17.64 19.55
CA VAL A 127 33.86 -17.25 18.27
C VAL A 127 32.80 -16.91 17.22
N ILE A 128 31.61 -17.52 17.26
CA ILE A 128 30.45 -17.09 16.45
C ILE A 128 29.93 -15.71 16.93
N THR A 129 29.95 -15.43 18.25
CA THR A 129 29.54 -14.14 18.81
C THR A 129 30.64 -13.07 18.79
N SER A 130 31.93 -13.44 18.73
CA SER A 130 33.05 -12.49 18.60
C SER A 130 33.40 -12.19 17.14
N LYS A 131 32.77 -12.89 16.20
CA LYS A 131 32.74 -12.58 14.78
C LYS A 131 31.35 -12.12 14.34
N SER A 132 30.58 -11.55 15.28
CA SER A 132 29.62 -10.51 14.91
C SER A 132 30.47 -9.29 14.58
N ASP A 133 30.89 -9.20 13.32
CA ASP A 133 31.28 -7.94 12.74
C ASP A 133 30.25 -6.89 13.17
N ASN A 134 30.76 -5.76 13.63
CA ASN A 134 30.00 -4.55 13.95
C ASN A 134 29.20 -4.09 12.72
N TYR A 135 28.09 -4.76 12.44
CA TYR A 135 26.99 -4.25 11.65
C TYR A 135 25.83 -3.92 12.61
N SER A 136 26.14 -3.18 13.68
CA SER A 136 25.21 -2.14 14.12
C SER A 136 25.21 -1.04 13.06
N VAL A 137 24.66 -1.36 11.88
CA VAL A 137 24.22 -0.30 10.99
C VAL A 137 22.98 0.26 11.65
N PHE A 138 23.18 1.25 12.50
CA PHE A 138 22.17 2.28 12.75
C PHE A 138 21.92 3.01 11.41
N ASN A 139 21.36 2.31 10.42
CA ASN A 139 20.87 2.89 9.18
C ASN A 139 19.38 3.06 9.37
N PHE A 140 19.06 4.26 9.80
CA PHE A 140 17.73 4.78 9.94
C PHE A 140 17.53 5.72 8.73
N ASN A 141 16.71 5.32 7.74
CA ASN A 141 16.17 6.30 6.78
C ASN A 141 15.41 7.43 7.50
N VAL A 142 15.10 7.27 8.80
CA VAL A 142 14.61 8.32 9.71
C VAL A 142 15.55 9.54 9.77
N TYR A 143 16.85 9.36 9.52
CA TYR A 143 17.84 10.45 9.52
C TYR A 143 18.24 10.92 8.12
N GLU A 144 17.65 10.34 7.07
CA GLU A 144 17.83 10.85 5.71
C GLU A 144 17.23 12.25 5.61
N LYS A 145 17.95 13.14 4.91
CA LYS A 145 17.51 14.51 4.69
C LYS A 145 16.84 14.58 3.34
N TYR A 146 15.66 15.18 3.32
CA TYR A 146 14.86 15.38 2.13
C TYR A 146 14.70 16.87 1.87
N SER A 147 14.76 17.26 0.60
CA SER A 147 14.45 18.60 0.13
C SER A 147 12.97 18.95 0.32
N ASP A 148 12.64 20.24 0.22
CA ASP A 148 11.24 20.68 0.15
C ASP A 148 10.49 20.04 -1.01
N GLU A 149 11.14 19.90 -2.17
CA GLU A 149 10.54 19.28 -3.34
C GLU A 149 10.21 17.79 -3.08
N GLU A 150 11.16 17.01 -2.58
CA GLU A 150 10.94 15.59 -2.27
C GLU A 150 9.83 15.38 -1.23
N ILE A 151 9.80 16.21 -0.19
CA ILE A 151 8.73 16.14 0.81
C ILE A 151 7.40 16.52 0.19
N ASN A 152 7.32 17.64 -0.55
CA ASN A 152 6.06 18.07 -1.15
C ASN A 152 5.51 17.06 -2.15
N THR A 153 6.36 16.51 -3.04
CA THR A 153 5.93 15.47 -3.99
C THR A 153 5.49 14.20 -3.27
N PHE A 154 6.18 13.80 -2.19
CA PHE A 154 5.70 12.69 -1.36
C PHE A 154 4.35 13.01 -0.71
N MET A 155 4.17 14.21 -0.15
CA MET A 155 2.93 14.61 0.52
C MET A 155 1.74 14.75 -0.45
N GLU A 156 2.00 15.05 -1.72
CA GLU A 156 1.01 14.99 -2.80
C GLU A 156 0.65 13.54 -3.11
N SER A 157 1.67 12.71 -3.34
CA SER A 157 1.48 11.29 -3.71
C SER A 157 0.87 10.45 -2.58
N ALA A 158 1.17 10.70 -1.31
CA ALA A 158 0.70 9.84 -0.21
C ALA A 158 -0.71 10.19 0.31
N PHE A 159 -1.22 11.37 -0.04
CA PHE A 159 -2.43 11.93 0.57
C PHE A 159 -3.33 12.63 -0.46
N SER A 160 -3.39 12.10 -1.69
CA SER A 160 -4.07 12.77 -2.80
C SER A 160 -5.54 13.02 -2.44
N PRO A 161 -5.97 14.30 -2.32
CA PRO A 161 -7.32 14.63 -1.87
C PRO A 161 -8.37 14.49 -2.99
N ASN A 162 -7.94 14.24 -4.23
CA ASN A 162 -8.83 14.10 -5.39
C ASN A 162 -8.20 13.19 -6.46
N ASP A 163 -7.89 11.96 -6.09
CA ASP A 163 -7.45 10.91 -7.02
C ASP A 163 -8.70 10.30 -7.68
N TYR A 164 -9.10 10.86 -8.83
CA TYR A 164 -10.33 10.48 -9.57
C TYR A 164 -11.61 10.48 -8.70
N GLY A 165 -11.74 11.44 -7.78
CA GLY A 165 -12.88 11.55 -6.87
C GLY A 165 -12.73 10.80 -5.54
N ASN A 166 -11.59 10.13 -5.32
CA ASN A 166 -11.20 9.58 -4.02
C ASN A 166 -10.36 10.59 -3.23
N SER A 167 -10.59 10.67 -1.91
CA SER A 167 -9.77 11.44 -0.98
C SER A 167 -8.99 10.50 -0.06
N TYR A 168 -7.67 10.52 -0.16
CA TYR A 168 -6.78 9.77 0.72
C TYR A 168 -6.23 10.68 1.81
N ASP A 169 -6.84 10.67 2.99
CA ASP A 169 -6.45 11.55 4.10
C ASP A 169 -5.42 10.94 5.05
N ASN A 170 -5.12 9.65 4.88
CA ASN A 170 -4.21 8.89 5.74
C ASN A 170 -3.28 8.01 4.91
N VAL A 171 -2.09 7.72 5.44
CA VAL A 171 -1.09 6.85 4.80
C VAL A 171 -1.65 5.44 4.62
N GLY A 172 -1.76 5.00 3.37
CA GLY A 172 -1.94 3.60 2.98
C GLY A 172 -0.59 2.97 2.65
N LYS A 173 -0.17 1.93 3.38
CA LYS A 173 1.07 1.19 3.07
C LYS A 173 1.00 -0.24 3.55
N TRP A 174 1.86 -1.07 2.99
CA TRP A 174 2.06 -2.43 3.48
C TRP A 174 2.70 -2.41 4.88
N ASN A 175 2.20 -3.26 5.78
CA ASN A 175 2.81 -3.54 7.08
C ASN A 175 3.49 -4.93 7.12
N LEU A 176 3.91 -5.42 5.94
CA LEU A 176 4.67 -6.66 5.77
C LEU A 176 6.09 -6.33 5.32
N ASN A 177 7.07 -7.06 5.84
CA ASN A 177 8.46 -6.89 5.39
C ASN A 177 8.71 -7.55 4.02
N VAL A 178 7.86 -8.48 3.61
CA VAL A 178 7.95 -9.20 2.33
C VAL A 178 6.56 -9.30 1.72
N VAL A 179 6.38 -8.70 0.54
CA VAL A 179 5.17 -8.84 -0.28
C VAL A 179 5.45 -9.84 -1.38
N ARG A 180 4.72 -10.96 -1.37
CA ARG A 180 4.82 -12.01 -2.38
C ARG A 180 3.99 -11.63 -3.60
N ILE A 181 4.64 -11.59 -4.74
CA ILE A 181 4.04 -11.28 -6.02
C ILE A 181 3.78 -12.57 -6.78
N ARG A 182 2.59 -12.68 -7.38
CA ARG A 182 2.31 -13.66 -8.43
C ARG A 182 2.10 -12.94 -9.76
N VAL A 183 2.85 -13.35 -10.78
CA VAL A 183 2.70 -12.84 -12.15
C VAL A 183 1.84 -13.81 -12.96
N MET A 184 0.86 -13.26 -13.68
CA MET A 184 -0.13 -14.01 -14.45
C MET A 184 -0.30 -13.42 -15.85
N GLY A 185 -0.92 -14.22 -16.74
CA GLY A 185 -1.17 -13.82 -18.11
C GLY A 185 0.02 -14.11 -19.03
N SER A 186 0.25 -13.24 -20.01
CA SER A 186 1.23 -13.44 -21.09
C SER A 186 2.18 -12.24 -21.25
N PRO A 187 3.01 -11.93 -20.24
CA PRO A 187 4.02 -10.89 -20.37
C PRO A 187 5.05 -11.26 -21.44
N THR A 188 5.59 -10.26 -22.13
CA THR A 188 6.77 -10.43 -22.97
C THR A 188 8.05 -10.50 -22.12
N SER A 189 9.17 -10.92 -22.71
CA SER A 189 10.47 -10.93 -22.01
C SER A 189 10.93 -9.53 -21.59
N GLU A 190 10.58 -8.49 -22.34
CA GLU A 190 10.93 -7.10 -21.97
C GLU A 190 10.04 -6.62 -20.82
N ASP A 191 8.77 -7.00 -20.77
CA ASP A 191 7.89 -6.68 -19.65
C ASP A 191 8.41 -7.26 -18.34
N LEU A 192 8.83 -8.54 -18.35
CA LEU A 192 9.42 -9.19 -17.19
C LEU A 192 10.72 -8.52 -16.76
N LYS A 193 11.57 -8.11 -17.72
CA LYS A 193 12.81 -7.40 -17.43
C LYS A 193 12.56 -6.02 -16.81
N THR A 194 11.56 -5.27 -17.29
CA THR A 194 11.15 -4.00 -16.71
C THR A 194 10.61 -4.20 -15.28
N LEU A 195 9.74 -5.19 -15.08
CA LEU A 195 9.20 -5.53 -13.76
C LEU A 195 10.31 -5.92 -12.78
N ASP A 196 11.22 -6.82 -13.17
CA ASP A 196 12.35 -7.25 -12.35
C ASP A 196 13.23 -6.07 -11.95
N LYS A 197 13.49 -5.14 -12.88
CA LYS A 197 14.26 -3.93 -12.62
C LYS A 197 13.55 -3.02 -11.61
N ALA A 198 12.25 -2.78 -11.80
CA ALA A 198 11.45 -1.96 -10.89
C ALA A 198 11.39 -2.55 -9.47
N ILE A 199 11.19 -3.87 -9.36
CA ILE A 199 11.25 -4.61 -8.10
C ILE A 199 12.64 -4.49 -7.45
N ASN A 200 13.71 -4.60 -8.24
CA ASN A 200 15.06 -4.45 -7.73
C ASN A 200 15.35 -3.02 -7.25
N ASP A 201 14.85 -1.99 -7.94
CA ASP A 201 14.95 -0.60 -7.48
C ASP A 201 14.27 -0.43 -6.11
N ILE A 202 13.07 -0.97 -5.93
CA ILE A 202 12.37 -0.95 -4.64
C ILE A 202 13.19 -1.68 -3.57
N ASN A 203 13.59 -2.92 -3.84
CA ASN A 203 14.30 -3.78 -2.88
C ASN A 203 15.68 -3.25 -2.46
N THR A 204 16.34 -2.48 -3.34
CA THR A 204 17.66 -1.89 -3.05
C THR A 204 17.55 -0.56 -2.32
N ASN A 205 16.46 0.18 -2.53
CA ASN A 205 16.25 1.49 -1.90
C ASN A 205 15.52 1.39 -0.56
N VAL A 206 14.66 0.39 -0.39
CA VAL A 206 13.83 0.23 0.81
C VAL A 206 14.36 -0.93 1.66
N LYS A 207 14.86 -0.61 2.87
CA LYS A 207 15.65 -1.54 3.68
C LYS A 207 14.85 -2.67 4.35
N ASP A 208 13.69 -2.34 4.91
CA ASP A 208 12.88 -3.25 5.75
C ASP A 208 11.62 -3.75 5.04
N PHE A 209 11.51 -3.50 3.73
CA PHE A 209 10.40 -3.91 2.88
C PHE A 209 10.97 -4.41 1.56
N ARG A 210 10.49 -5.55 1.09
CA ARG A 210 10.89 -6.10 -0.21
C ARG A 210 9.72 -6.78 -0.92
N LEU A 211 9.78 -6.75 -2.24
CA LEU A 211 8.92 -7.48 -3.14
C LEU A 211 9.63 -8.77 -3.59
N GLU A 212 8.91 -9.88 -3.64
CA GLU A 212 9.45 -11.18 -4.08
C GLU A 212 8.47 -11.87 -5.03
N ILE A 213 8.86 -12.06 -6.29
CA ILE A 213 8.09 -12.89 -7.23
C ILE A 213 8.19 -14.36 -6.77
N ASN A 214 7.04 -14.98 -6.49
CA ASN A 214 6.97 -16.35 -6.01
C ASN A 214 5.81 -17.13 -6.67
N ASP A 215 5.95 -17.35 -7.98
CA ASP A 215 4.93 -18.03 -8.80
C ASP A 215 4.85 -19.55 -8.56
N LYS A 216 5.83 -20.12 -7.85
CA LYS A 216 5.94 -21.58 -7.64
C LYS A 216 5.32 -22.06 -6.34
N ASN A 217 4.89 -21.14 -5.48
CA ASN A 217 4.35 -21.48 -4.17
C ASN A 217 2.83 -21.66 -4.23
N GLN A 218 2.33 -22.67 -3.51
CA GLN A 218 0.90 -22.92 -3.33
C GLN A 218 0.24 -21.94 -2.36
N MET A 219 1.03 -21.11 -1.67
CA MET A 219 0.49 -20.04 -0.82
C MET A 219 -0.15 -18.93 -1.65
N GLU A 220 -1.18 -18.30 -1.07
CA GLU A 220 -1.81 -17.12 -1.62
C GLU A 220 -0.80 -15.96 -1.76
N PRO A 221 -0.77 -15.26 -2.91
CA PRO A 221 0.09 -14.10 -3.11
C PRO A 221 -0.47 -12.90 -2.36
N ASP A 222 0.40 -11.97 -1.98
CA ASP A 222 -0.01 -10.70 -1.37
C ASP A 222 -0.40 -9.70 -2.47
N MET A 223 0.36 -9.69 -3.57
CA MET A 223 0.10 -8.89 -4.76
C MET A 223 0.00 -9.77 -6.01
N GLU A 224 -0.96 -9.46 -6.87
CA GLU A 224 -1.15 -10.14 -8.16
C GLU A 224 -0.89 -9.15 -9.30
N ILE A 225 -0.08 -9.54 -10.29
CA ILE A 225 0.19 -8.73 -11.48
C ILE A 225 -0.26 -9.51 -12.71
N TYR A 226 -1.26 -8.99 -13.41
CA TYR A 226 -1.87 -9.60 -14.59
C TYR A 226 -1.41 -8.88 -15.86
N PHE A 227 -0.78 -9.63 -16.76
CA PHE A 227 -0.45 -9.19 -18.12
C PHE A 227 -1.47 -9.79 -19.10
N ILE A 228 -2.59 -9.10 -19.27
CA ILE A 228 -3.75 -9.59 -20.02
C ILE A 228 -4.28 -8.51 -20.98
N PRO A 229 -5.03 -8.86 -22.03
CA PRO A 229 -5.71 -7.86 -22.84
C PRO A 229 -6.66 -7.01 -21.99
N HIS A 230 -6.81 -5.73 -22.33
CA HIS A 230 -7.69 -4.81 -21.59
C HIS A 230 -9.13 -5.34 -21.49
N SER A 231 -9.61 -6.04 -22.52
CA SER A 231 -10.93 -6.68 -22.54
C SER A 231 -11.14 -7.76 -21.47
N GLU A 232 -10.07 -8.25 -20.84
CA GLU A 232 -10.13 -9.27 -19.80
C GLU A 232 -10.04 -8.69 -18.37
N PHE A 233 -9.82 -7.39 -18.20
CA PHE A 233 -9.63 -6.79 -16.87
C PHE A 233 -10.84 -7.02 -15.95
N THR A 234 -12.05 -6.89 -16.48
CA THR A 234 -13.32 -7.10 -15.76
C THR A 234 -13.46 -8.51 -15.19
N GLN A 235 -12.87 -9.52 -15.83
CA GLN A 235 -12.92 -10.91 -15.38
C GLN A 235 -12.16 -11.13 -14.06
N TYR A 236 -11.12 -10.34 -13.82
CA TYR A 236 -10.19 -10.55 -12.71
C TYR A 236 -10.25 -9.42 -11.66
N SER A 237 -10.99 -8.35 -11.92
CA SER A 237 -11.22 -7.29 -10.94
C SER A 237 -12.13 -7.74 -9.80
N VAL A 238 -11.88 -7.23 -8.60
CA VAL A 238 -12.82 -7.36 -7.48
C VAL A 238 -14.06 -6.49 -7.66
N ASN A 239 -13.95 -5.42 -8.45
CA ASN A 239 -15.02 -4.50 -8.78
C ASN A 239 -15.13 -4.36 -10.31
N PRO A 240 -15.78 -5.32 -10.98
CA PRO A 240 -15.87 -5.35 -12.43
C PRO A 240 -16.46 -4.06 -13.04
N SER A 241 -17.38 -3.39 -12.34
CA SER A 241 -17.98 -2.14 -12.80
C SER A 241 -17.00 -0.96 -12.84
N GLU A 242 -16.01 -0.91 -11.95
CA GLU A 242 -15.00 0.16 -11.93
C GLU A 242 -13.95 -0.03 -13.03
N VAL A 243 -13.66 -1.28 -13.39
CA VAL A 243 -12.66 -1.58 -14.43
C VAL A 243 -13.22 -1.66 -15.84
N ASP A 244 -14.54 -1.66 -16.02
CA ASP A 244 -15.18 -1.66 -17.33
C ASP A 244 -14.81 -0.39 -18.12
N GLY A 245 -14.70 0.75 -17.42
CA GLY A 245 -14.14 1.98 -17.97
C GLY A 245 -12.69 1.77 -18.45
N PHE A 246 -11.80 1.28 -17.60
CA PHE A 246 -10.38 1.07 -17.94
C PHE A 246 -10.19 0.11 -19.13
N ALA A 247 -11.02 -0.92 -19.24
CA ALA A 247 -11.04 -1.84 -20.38
C ALA A 247 -11.41 -1.15 -21.70
N LEU A 248 -12.43 -0.27 -21.67
CA LEU A 248 -12.88 0.51 -22.82
C LEU A 248 -11.87 1.57 -23.24
N TRP A 249 -11.22 2.23 -22.27
CA TRP A 249 -10.22 3.27 -22.50
C TRP A 249 -8.81 2.73 -22.77
N ARG A 250 -8.59 1.41 -22.69
CA ARG A 250 -7.28 0.76 -22.83
C ARG A 250 -6.24 1.33 -21.85
N VAL A 251 -6.67 1.50 -20.62
CA VAL A 251 -5.86 2.03 -19.52
C VAL A 251 -5.52 0.87 -18.59
N SER A 252 -4.23 0.72 -18.28
CA SER A 252 -3.76 -0.17 -17.22
C SER A 252 -4.05 0.45 -15.86
N THR A 253 -4.17 -0.35 -14.81
CA THR A 253 -4.62 0.13 -13.51
C THR A 253 -4.13 -0.77 -12.39
N SER A 254 -4.16 -0.27 -11.17
CA SER A 254 -3.84 -0.99 -9.96
C SER A 254 -4.90 -0.69 -8.90
N ASP A 255 -5.20 -1.72 -8.12
CA ASP A 255 -6.25 -1.68 -7.12
C ASP A 255 -5.76 -2.31 -5.81
N ILE A 256 -5.92 -1.57 -4.72
CA ILE A 256 -5.71 -2.05 -3.36
C ILE A 256 -7.07 -2.45 -2.80
N TYR A 257 -7.42 -3.72 -3.00
CA TYR A 257 -8.72 -4.25 -2.58
C TYR A 257 -8.70 -4.94 -1.21
N GLY A 258 -7.53 -5.05 -0.58
CA GLY A 258 -7.39 -5.56 0.77
C GLY A 258 -6.72 -4.52 1.65
N GLY A 259 -7.54 -3.75 2.36
CA GLY A 259 -7.13 -2.80 3.39
C GLY A 259 -7.90 -3.01 4.69
N ASN A 260 -7.36 -2.58 5.82
CA ASN A 260 -8.08 -2.56 7.09
C ASN A 260 -8.27 -1.13 7.61
N SER A 261 -9.13 -0.97 8.63
CA SER A 261 -9.37 0.34 9.26
C SER A 261 -8.14 0.94 9.94
N ALA A 262 -7.02 0.20 10.02
CA ALA A 262 -5.73 0.68 10.49
C ALA A 262 -4.81 1.13 9.34
N GLY A 263 -5.33 1.28 8.11
CA GLY A 263 -4.58 1.81 6.95
C GLY A 263 -3.56 0.85 6.35
N GLU A 264 -3.58 -0.42 6.76
CA GLU A 264 -2.65 -1.43 6.27
C GLU A 264 -3.13 -2.03 4.96
N ILE A 265 -2.21 -2.13 3.99
CA ILE A 265 -2.42 -2.89 2.75
C ILE A 265 -2.07 -4.37 3.02
N TYR A 266 -2.96 -5.28 2.61
CA TYR A 266 -2.73 -6.73 2.61
C TYR A 266 -3.08 -7.43 1.30
N LYS A 267 -3.78 -6.77 0.38
CA LYS A 267 -3.95 -7.26 -1.01
C LYS A 267 -3.90 -6.12 -2.01
N ALA A 268 -3.19 -6.36 -3.11
CA ALA A 268 -3.20 -5.51 -4.29
C ALA A 268 -3.27 -6.32 -5.59
N ARG A 269 -3.85 -5.71 -6.62
CA ARG A 269 -3.89 -6.21 -7.99
C ARG A 269 -3.35 -5.14 -8.91
N VAL A 270 -2.55 -5.54 -9.88
CA VAL A 270 -2.03 -4.68 -10.94
C VAL A 270 -2.42 -5.33 -12.27
N PHE A 271 -3.07 -4.56 -13.13
CA PHE A 271 -3.49 -4.96 -14.47
C PHE A 271 -2.68 -4.21 -15.51
N ILE A 272 -1.88 -4.95 -16.27
CA ILE A 272 -1.07 -4.44 -17.37
C ILE A 272 -1.68 -4.92 -18.68
N GLY A 273 -2.11 -3.97 -19.49
CA GLY A 273 -2.67 -4.22 -20.81
C GLY A 273 -1.59 -4.64 -21.80
N ILE A 274 -1.71 -5.83 -22.38
CA ILE A 274 -0.74 -6.32 -23.39
C ILE A 274 -1.11 -5.95 -24.83
N ASP A 275 -2.27 -5.35 -25.05
CA ASP A 275 -2.80 -4.99 -26.37
C ASP A 275 -2.97 -3.47 -26.53
N GLY A 276 -2.66 -2.96 -27.72
CA GLY A 276 -2.83 -1.54 -28.05
C GLY A 276 -1.76 -0.58 -27.49
N LEU A 277 -0.75 -1.09 -26.79
CA LEU A 277 0.38 -0.31 -26.27
C LEU A 277 1.70 -0.67 -26.97
N SER A 278 2.55 0.35 -27.19
CA SER A 278 3.96 0.11 -27.55
C SER A 278 4.70 -0.56 -26.40
N GLN A 279 5.86 -1.17 -26.67
CA GLN A 279 6.69 -1.74 -25.60
C GLN A 279 7.14 -0.67 -24.59
N ASP A 280 7.53 0.51 -25.06
CA ASP A 280 8.02 1.59 -24.19
C ASP A 280 6.91 2.11 -23.27
N ARG A 281 5.70 2.35 -23.82
CA ARG A 281 4.55 2.78 -23.02
C ARG A 281 4.15 1.71 -22.01
N ARG A 282 4.16 0.44 -22.40
CA ARG A 282 3.87 -0.66 -21.47
C ARG A 282 4.93 -0.78 -20.38
N SER A 283 6.21 -0.58 -20.70
CA SER A 283 7.28 -0.50 -19.71
C SER A 283 7.07 0.64 -18.72
N HIS A 284 6.65 1.83 -19.18
CA HIS A 284 6.31 2.93 -18.28
C HIS A 284 5.15 2.56 -17.34
N VAL A 285 4.08 2.03 -17.91
CA VAL A 285 2.88 1.61 -17.17
C VAL A 285 3.20 0.55 -16.11
N ILE A 286 4.08 -0.43 -16.41
CA ILE A 286 4.51 -1.43 -15.42
C ILE A 286 5.12 -0.76 -14.19
N VAL A 287 5.99 0.24 -14.38
CA VAL A 287 6.66 0.96 -13.30
C VAL A 287 5.66 1.85 -12.54
N HIS A 288 4.79 2.54 -13.27
CA HIS A 288 3.73 3.40 -12.73
C HIS A 288 2.76 2.64 -11.82
N GLU A 289 2.14 1.58 -12.33
CA GLU A 289 1.14 0.81 -11.58
C GLU A 289 1.76 0.02 -10.41
N LEU A 290 3.04 -0.37 -10.53
CA LEU A 290 3.73 -0.99 -9.39
C LEU A 290 3.88 0.01 -8.23
N ALA A 291 4.15 1.29 -8.49
CA ALA A 291 4.23 2.31 -7.45
C ALA A 291 2.88 2.58 -6.78
N HIS A 292 1.79 2.57 -7.54
CA HIS A 292 0.44 2.59 -6.97
C HIS A 292 0.17 1.38 -6.07
N GLY A 293 0.58 0.18 -6.50
CA GLY A 293 0.53 -1.02 -5.67
C GLY A 293 1.32 -0.93 -4.35
N LEU A 294 2.23 0.04 -4.19
CA LEU A 294 2.93 0.30 -2.92
C LEU A 294 2.16 1.22 -1.98
N GLY A 295 1.16 1.97 -2.47
CA GLY A 295 0.42 3.00 -1.74
C GLY A 295 0.79 4.45 -2.09
N LEU A 296 1.43 4.69 -3.24
CA LEU A 296 1.65 6.05 -3.76
C LEU A 296 0.60 6.40 -4.81
N HIS A 297 0.12 7.63 -4.83
CA HIS A 297 -0.83 8.17 -5.81
C HIS A 297 -0.14 9.13 -6.77
N HIS A 298 -0.89 9.66 -7.73
CA HIS A 298 -0.35 10.63 -8.68
C HIS A 298 0.17 11.90 -8.00
N ASN A 299 1.10 12.55 -8.68
CA ASN A 299 1.61 13.87 -8.35
C ASN A 299 1.80 14.72 -9.62
N THR A 300 2.33 15.93 -9.46
CA THR A 300 2.55 16.87 -10.57
C THR A 300 4.02 17.06 -10.95
N ASN A 301 4.94 16.31 -10.34
CA ASN A 301 6.38 16.46 -10.59
C ASN A 301 6.83 15.70 -11.84
N GLN A 302 7.25 16.42 -12.88
CA GLN A 302 7.67 15.88 -14.18
C GLN A 302 8.83 14.87 -14.14
N ASN A 303 9.56 14.79 -13.02
CA ASN A 303 10.62 13.79 -12.81
C ASN A 303 10.10 12.52 -12.13
N SER A 304 8.80 12.40 -11.87
CA SER A 304 8.19 11.22 -11.24
C SER A 304 7.48 10.37 -12.28
N VAL A 305 7.59 9.04 -12.17
CA VAL A 305 6.77 8.13 -12.97
C VAL A 305 5.27 8.30 -12.66
N LEU A 306 4.93 8.80 -11.47
CA LEU A 306 3.57 9.06 -11.00
C LEU A 306 3.04 10.44 -11.41
N CYS A 307 3.79 11.19 -12.25
CA CYS A 307 3.35 12.49 -12.72
C CYS A 307 2.12 12.38 -13.63
N VAL A 308 1.04 13.08 -13.29
CA VAL A 308 -0.08 13.26 -14.22
C VAL A 308 0.43 14.02 -15.45
N ASN A 309 0.16 13.48 -16.65
CA ASN A 309 0.64 14.04 -17.92
C ASN A 309 2.16 14.22 -18.00
N GLY A 310 2.91 13.39 -17.26
CA GLY A 310 4.37 13.34 -17.33
C GLY A 310 4.90 12.53 -18.51
N PRO A 311 6.23 12.50 -18.70
CA PRO A 311 6.86 11.69 -19.73
C PRO A 311 6.76 10.18 -19.44
N ASP A 312 6.87 9.37 -20.48
CA ASP A 312 7.02 7.91 -20.36
C ASP A 312 8.39 7.57 -19.74
N LEU A 313 8.43 7.43 -18.42
CA LEU A 313 9.58 6.92 -17.67
C LEU A 313 9.48 5.41 -17.49
N THR A 314 10.50 4.67 -17.92
CA THR A 314 10.55 3.19 -17.88
C THR A 314 11.38 2.65 -16.69
N GLU A 315 11.73 3.54 -15.75
CA GLU A 315 12.44 3.24 -14.51
C GLU A 315 12.03 4.25 -13.45
N PHE A 316 12.19 3.89 -12.17
CA PHE A 316 11.97 4.85 -11.09
C PHE A 316 13.08 5.90 -11.10
N SER A 317 12.68 7.17 -11.05
CA SER A 317 13.63 8.26 -10.87
C SER A 317 14.22 8.26 -9.45
N ASP A 318 15.23 9.09 -9.22
CA ASP A 318 15.76 9.27 -7.86
C ASP A 318 14.70 9.85 -6.92
N LEU A 319 13.82 10.72 -7.43
CA LEU A 319 12.68 11.26 -6.69
C LEU A 319 11.69 10.16 -6.32
N ASP A 320 11.32 9.27 -7.25
CA ASP A 320 10.42 8.14 -6.97
C ASP A 320 11.01 7.22 -5.89
N LYS A 321 12.30 6.90 -6.00
CA LYS A 321 13.02 6.11 -5.00
C LYS A 321 13.03 6.81 -3.65
N THR A 322 13.21 8.13 -3.60
CA THR A 322 13.10 8.93 -2.37
C THR A 322 11.70 8.81 -1.77
N MET A 323 10.64 8.96 -2.55
CA MET A 323 9.25 8.82 -2.06
C MET A 323 9.00 7.44 -1.45
N MET A 324 9.50 6.37 -2.08
CA MET A 324 9.41 5.02 -1.51
C MET A 324 10.17 4.88 -0.20
N ARG A 325 11.38 5.46 -0.10
CA ARG A 325 12.15 5.49 1.15
C ARG A 325 11.40 6.21 2.26
N ILE A 326 10.73 7.33 1.95
CA ILE A 326 9.89 8.08 2.90
C ILE A 326 8.69 7.23 3.32
N LEU A 327 7.92 6.69 2.36
CA LEU A 327 6.73 5.88 2.63
C LEU A 327 7.02 4.73 3.59
N TYR A 328 8.16 4.07 3.42
CA TYR A 328 8.57 2.91 4.22
C TYR A 328 9.53 3.23 5.37
N ARG A 329 9.66 4.51 5.77
CA ARG A 329 10.29 4.86 7.05
C ARG A 329 9.56 4.16 8.21
N LYS A 330 10.32 3.81 9.26
CA LYS A 330 9.78 3.11 10.45
C LYS A 330 8.88 3.98 11.31
N ASP A 331 9.09 5.29 11.29
CA ASP A 331 8.29 6.27 12.02
C ASP A 331 7.07 6.76 11.23
N ILE A 332 6.97 6.44 9.94
CA ILE A 332 5.77 6.63 9.12
C ILE A 332 4.92 5.35 9.19
N LEU A 333 3.88 5.40 10.01
CA LEU A 333 3.00 4.26 10.27
C LEU A 333 1.75 4.29 9.36
N PRO A 334 1.14 3.12 9.08
CA PRO A 334 -0.18 3.05 8.50
C PRO A 334 -1.18 3.96 9.23
N TYR A 335 -2.10 4.56 8.46
CA TYR A 335 -3.16 5.44 8.95
C TYR A 335 -2.70 6.75 9.61
N MET A 336 -1.42 7.11 9.52
CA MET A 336 -1.00 8.45 9.91
C MET A 336 -1.64 9.50 9.00
N SER A 337 -2.13 10.58 9.60
CA SER A 337 -2.65 11.74 8.87
C SER A 337 -1.54 12.58 8.25
N ARG A 338 -1.91 13.42 7.28
CA ARG A 338 -1.02 14.40 6.63
C ARG A 338 -0.16 15.18 7.63
N ASN A 339 -0.78 15.74 8.66
CA ASN A 339 -0.10 16.58 9.66
C ASN A 339 0.91 15.79 10.52
N GLN A 340 0.59 14.55 10.88
CA GLN A 340 1.52 13.69 11.63
C GLN A 340 2.78 13.40 10.81
N VAL A 341 2.61 13.08 9.53
CA VAL A 341 3.74 12.82 8.63
C VAL A 341 4.56 14.07 8.38
N GLU A 342 3.91 15.21 8.10
CA GLU A 342 4.59 16.50 7.92
C GLU A 342 5.42 16.87 9.16
N THR A 343 4.87 16.68 10.37
CA THR A 343 5.61 16.90 11.62
C THR A 343 6.86 16.03 11.71
N ILE A 344 6.76 14.74 11.36
CA ILE A 344 7.90 13.81 11.36
C ILE A 344 8.98 14.27 10.36
N LEU A 345 8.59 14.60 9.13
CA LEU A 345 9.52 15.00 8.08
C LEU A 345 10.16 16.37 8.35
N ASN A 346 9.42 17.31 8.94
CA ASN A 346 9.95 18.60 9.37
C ASN A 346 10.87 18.49 10.59
N ASN A 347 10.57 17.63 11.56
CA ASN A 347 11.47 17.39 12.70
C ASN A 347 12.78 16.71 12.28
N SER A 348 12.80 15.93 11.19
CA SER A 348 14.06 15.46 10.59
C SER A 348 14.91 16.59 9.98
N ARG A 349 14.33 17.79 9.76
CA ARG A 349 15.07 19.01 9.37
C ARG A 349 15.72 19.69 10.57
N GLU A 350 15.02 19.77 11.70
CA GLU A 350 15.40 20.65 12.84
C GLU A 350 16.39 20.02 13.84
N ASN A 351 16.50 18.70 13.93
CA ASN A 351 17.34 18.00 14.93
C ASN A 351 18.87 18.10 14.69
N PHE A 352 19.37 19.20 14.12
CA PHE A 352 20.79 19.38 13.80
C PHE A 352 21.37 20.79 14.05
N PHE A 353 20.64 21.67 14.75
CA PHE A 353 21.20 22.94 15.25
C PHE A 353 21.42 22.93 16.77
#